data_AF-R2TQJ6-F1
#
_entry.id   AF-R2TQJ6-F1
#
_cell.length_a   1.000
_cell.length_b   1.000
_cell.length_c   1.000
_cell.angle_alpha   90.00
_cell.angle_beta   90.00
_cell.angle_gamma   90.00
#
_symmetry.space_group_name_H-M   'P 1'
#
loop_
_entity.id
_entity.type
_entity.pdbx_description
1 polymer ?
#
loop_
_entity_poly.entity_id
_entity_poly.type
_entity_poly.pdbx_seq_one_letter_code
_entity_poly.pdbx_strand_id
1 'polypeptide(L)'
;MLTDDLKKIIELLLKVNRLYENKIFDASEILELKENTEGMYTELSNLKNTINTLNSMESKDAEELVSSFVGLYSDLNMIIDNVTEVKEFLVQGFPNMERIYEEQTGKKLDS
;
A
#
# COMPACT_ATOMS: atom_id res chain seq x y z
N MET A 1 -9.24 -7.49 7.59
CA MET A 1 -9.86 -6.16 7.80
C MET A 1 -9.10 -5.07 7.05
N LEU A 2 -7.95 -4.56 7.50
CA LEU A 2 -7.19 -3.55 6.73
C LEU A 2 -6.61 -4.09 5.41
N THR A 3 -6.05 -5.30 5.44
CA THR A 3 -5.47 -5.97 4.27
C THR A 3 -6.51 -6.27 3.19
N ASP A 4 -7.70 -6.72 3.57
CA ASP A 4 -8.78 -7.02 2.63
C ASP A 4 -9.32 -5.75 1.96
N ASP A 5 -9.42 -4.65 2.71
CA ASP A 5 -9.86 -3.36 2.17
C ASP A 5 -8.85 -2.79 1.18
N LEU A 6 -7.54 -2.87 1.48
CA LEU A 6 -6.48 -2.43 0.56
C LEU A 6 -6.46 -3.26 -0.73
N LYS A 7 -6.60 -4.59 -0.62
CA LYS A 7 -6.76 -5.46 -1.79
C LYS A 7 -7.92 -5.02 -2.67
N LYS A 8 -9.07 -4.75 -2.06
CA LYS A 8 -10.27 -4.33 -2.76
C LYS A 8 -10.12 -2.96 -3.42
N ILE A 9 -9.43 -2.02 -2.76
CA ILE A 9 -9.10 -0.71 -3.36
C ILE A 9 -8.27 -0.90 -4.63
N ILE A 10 -7.23 -1.73 -4.58
CA ILE A 10 -6.37 -2.00 -5.74
C ILE A 10 -7.16 -2.66 -6.87
N GLU A 11 -7.99 -3.66 -6.57
CA GLU A 11 -8.87 -4.29 -7.57
C GLU A 11 -9.80 -3.27 -8.24
N LEU A 12 -10.34 -2.32 -7.47
CA LEU A 12 -11.16 -1.23 -7.99
C LEU A 12 -10.35 -0.26 -8.86
N LEU A 13 -9.14 0.13 -8.45
CA LEU A 13 -8.26 0.98 -9.26
C LEU A 13 -7.92 0.32 -10.60
N LEU A 14 -7.56 -0.97 -10.59
CA LEU A 14 -7.30 -1.74 -11.80
C LEU A 14 -8.54 -1.90 -12.67
N LYS A 15 -9.72 -2.00 -12.06
CA LYS A 15 -10.99 -1.99 -12.81
C LYS A 15 -11.22 -0.63 -13.47
N VAL A 16 -11.05 0.47 -12.74
CA VAL A 16 -11.23 1.83 -13.26
C VAL A 16 -10.23 2.10 -14.39
N ASN A 17 -8.97 1.71 -14.23
CA ASN A 17 -7.96 1.86 -15.30
C ASN A 17 -8.34 1.10 -16.57
N ARG A 18 -8.87 -0.12 -16.44
CA ARG A 18 -9.36 -0.89 -17.59
C ARG A 18 -10.58 -0.26 -18.27
N LEU A 19 -11.48 0.38 -17.52
CA LEU A 19 -12.64 1.08 -18.10
C LEU A 19 -12.23 2.24 -19.01
N TYR A 20 -11.05 2.81 -18.78
CA TYR A 20 -10.48 3.88 -19.59
C TYR A 20 -9.26 3.42 -20.40
N GLU A 21 -9.23 2.15 -20.82
CA GLU A 21 -8.23 1.62 -21.76
C GLU A 21 -6.77 1.80 -21.28
N ASN A 22 -6.54 1.73 -19.97
CA ASN A 22 -5.25 1.93 -19.32
C ASN A 22 -4.65 3.34 -19.52
N LYS A 23 -5.50 4.37 -19.64
CA LYS A 23 -5.09 5.78 -19.75
C LYS A 23 -4.78 6.45 -18.41
N ILE A 24 -5.11 5.81 -17.27
CA ILE A 24 -4.87 6.36 -15.94
C ILE A 24 -3.50 5.95 -15.43
N PHE A 25 -3.16 4.68 -15.58
CA PHE A 25 -1.89 4.10 -15.17
C PHE A 25 -1.37 3.17 -16.27
N ASP A 26 -0.06 3.20 -16.50
CA ASP A 26 0.60 2.29 -17.41
C ASP A 26 0.87 0.91 -16.79
N ALA A 27 1.41 -0.01 -17.60
CA ALA A 27 1.65 -1.37 -17.17
C ALA A 27 2.76 -1.50 -16.10
N SER A 28 3.76 -0.62 -16.12
CA SER A 28 4.83 -0.58 -15.12
C SER A 28 4.32 -0.09 -13.78
N GLU A 29 3.57 1.01 -13.77
CA GLU A 29 2.97 1.56 -12.54
C GLU A 29 2.03 0.54 -11.90
N ILE A 30 1.24 -0.19 -12.69
CA ILE A 30 0.39 -1.28 -12.21
C ILE A 30 1.19 -2.44 -11.61
N LEU A 31 2.35 -2.76 -12.18
CA LEU A 31 3.21 -3.83 -11.67
C LEU A 31 3.80 -3.43 -10.32
N GLU A 32 4.34 -2.22 -10.22
CA GLU A 32 4.88 -1.65 -8.99
C GLU A 32 3.83 -1.62 -7.88
N LEU A 33 2.60 -1.16 -8.16
CA LEU A 33 1.51 -1.19 -7.19
C LEU A 33 1.27 -2.60 -6.62
N LYS A 34 1.33 -3.63 -7.47
CA LYS A 34 1.12 -5.02 -7.01
C LYS A 34 2.26 -5.48 -6.12
N GLU A 35 3.51 -5.22 -6.53
CA GLU A 35 4.70 -5.59 -5.77
C GLU A 35 4.69 -4.94 -4.38
N ASN A 36 4.42 -3.64 -4.30
CA ASN A 36 4.39 -2.90 -3.02
C ASN A 36 3.26 -3.40 -2.12
N THR A 37 2.13 -3.79 -2.71
CA THR A 37 1.01 -4.38 -1.95
C THR A 37 1.35 -5.77 -1.42
N GLU A 38 2.00 -6.61 -2.22
CA GLU A 38 2.47 -7.93 -1.78
C GLU A 38 3.53 -7.82 -0.68
N GLY A 39 4.44 -6.86 -0.79
CA GLY A 39 5.40 -6.48 0.24
C GLY A 39 4.68 -6.13 1.55
N MET A 40 3.72 -5.22 1.51
CA MET A 40 2.93 -4.81 2.67
C MET A 40 2.22 -5.99 3.36
N TYR A 41 1.68 -6.96 2.61
CA TYR A 41 1.06 -8.15 3.20
C TYR A 41 2.07 -9.01 3.96
N THR A 42 3.26 -9.15 3.41
CA THR A 42 4.36 -9.87 4.04
C THR A 42 4.74 -9.19 5.36
N GLU A 43 4.90 -7.87 5.35
CA GLU A 43 5.29 -7.13 6.55
C GLU A 43 4.19 -7.09 7.63
N LEU A 44 2.92 -7.04 7.25
CA LEU A 44 1.82 -7.18 8.21
C LEU A 44 1.79 -8.57 8.86
N SER A 45 2.20 -9.61 8.13
CA SER A 45 2.36 -10.95 8.67
C SER A 45 3.56 -11.03 9.61
N ASN A 46 4.70 -10.42 9.26
CA ASN A 46 5.89 -10.32 10.12
C ASN A 46 5.56 -9.59 11.42
N LEU A 47 4.92 -8.44 11.33
CA LEU A 47 4.46 -7.65 12.48
C LEU A 47 3.62 -8.48 13.45
N LYS A 48 2.69 -9.29 12.93
CA LYS A 48 1.87 -10.18 13.76
C LYS A 48 2.72 -11.20 14.51
N ASN A 49 3.74 -11.77 13.86
CA ASN A 49 4.66 -12.70 14.51
C ASN A 49 5.49 -11.99 15.59
N THR A 50 6.01 -10.81 15.30
CA THR A 50 6.77 -9.98 16.26
C THR A 50 5.91 -9.64 17.48
N ILE A 51 4.64 -9.25 17.29
CA ILE A 51 3.68 -9.00 18.38
C ILE A 51 3.44 -10.26 19.21
N ASN A 52 3.26 -11.43 18.57
CA ASN A 52 3.06 -12.68 19.30
C ASN A 52 4.27 -13.03 20.16
N THR A 53 5.49 -12.89 19.63
CA THR A 53 6.74 -13.10 20.37
C THR A 53 6.80 -12.19 21.60
N LEU A 54 6.53 -10.89 21.44
CA LEU A 54 6.49 -9.93 22.54
C LEU A 54 5.42 -10.28 23.58
N ASN A 55 4.25 -10.75 23.17
CA ASN A 55 3.17 -11.14 24.08
C ASN A 55 3.48 -12.42 24.88
N SER A 56 4.25 -13.35 24.31
CA SER A 56 4.68 -14.58 24.99
C SER A 56 5.98 -14.45 25.77
N MET A 57 6.58 -13.26 25.79
CA MET A 57 7.88 -13.05 26.41
C MET A 57 7.76 -13.03 27.95
N GLU A 58 8.40 -13.98 28.61
CA GLU A 58 8.42 -14.10 30.08
C GLU A 58 9.76 -13.67 30.69
N SER A 59 10.79 -13.53 29.84
CA SER A 59 12.16 -13.21 30.21
C SER A 59 12.39 -11.69 30.25
N LYS A 60 13.25 -11.24 31.17
CA LYS A 60 13.78 -9.86 31.20
C LYS A 60 15.13 -9.75 30.50
N ASP A 61 15.45 -10.71 29.62
CA ASP A 61 16.68 -10.68 28.87
C ASP A 61 16.72 -9.44 27.98
N ALA A 62 17.75 -8.62 28.18
CA ALA A 62 17.86 -7.34 27.51
C ALA A 62 18.17 -7.49 26.01
N GLU A 63 18.89 -8.55 25.61
CA GLU A 63 19.22 -8.80 24.20
C GLU A 63 17.96 -9.24 23.43
N GLU A 64 17.16 -10.12 24.04
CA GLU A 64 15.89 -10.59 23.49
C GLU A 64 14.87 -9.44 23.31
N LEU A 65 14.78 -8.55 24.31
CA LEU A 65 13.93 -7.36 24.26
C LEU A 65 14.37 -6.37 23.17
N VAL A 66 15.68 -6.07 23.09
CA VAL A 66 16.21 -5.17 22.06
C VAL A 66 15.98 -5.73 20.67
N SER A 67 16.24 -7.02 20.46
CA SER A 67 16.02 -7.69 19.17
C SER A 67 14.55 -7.59 18.73
N SER A 68 13.62 -7.87 19.64
CA SER A 68 12.19 -7.81 19.35
C SER A 68 11.71 -6.38 19.08
N PHE A 69 12.27 -5.39 19.77
CA PHE A 69 11.95 -3.98 19.53
C PHE A 69 12.49 -3.49 18.18
N VAL A 70 13.69 -3.92 17.78
CA VAL A 70 14.25 -3.63 16.46
C VAL A 70 13.42 -4.28 15.35
N GLY A 71 12.98 -5.52 15.54
CA GLY A 71 12.07 -6.20 14.62
C GLY A 71 10.77 -5.43 14.45
N LEU A 72 10.13 -5.03 15.56
CA LEU A 72 8.90 -4.25 15.54
C LEU A 72 9.07 -2.92 14.79
N TYR A 73 10.17 -2.22 15.05
CA TYR A 73 10.48 -0.96 14.36
C TYR A 73 10.67 -1.17 12.86
N SER A 74 11.39 -2.22 12.45
CA SER A 74 11.61 -2.56 11.05
C SER A 74 10.30 -2.88 10.33
N ASP A 75 9.47 -3.76 10.91
CA ASP A 75 8.18 -4.17 10.34
C ASP A 75 7.28 -2.93 10.12
N LEU A 76 7.20 -2.05 11.12
CA LEU A 76 6.37 -0.84 11.05
C LEU A 76 6.87 0.15 9.99
N ASN A 77 8.19 0.37 9.88
CA ASN A 77 8.75 1.25 8.86
C ASN A 77 8.41 0.73 7.46
N MET A 78 8.62 -0.55 7.19
CA MET A 78 8.33 -1.11 5.87
C MET A 78 6.83 -1.06 5.53
N ILE A 79 5.94 -1.23 6.51
CA ILE A 79 4.50 -1.02 6.30
C ILE A 79 4.20 0.44 5.92
N ILE A 80 4.80 1.41 6.62
CA ILE A 80 4.60 2.84 6.36
C ILE A 80 5.11 3.23 4.97
N ASP A 81 6.28 2.71 4.57
CA ASP A 81 6.87 2.96 3.26
C ASP A 81 5.94 2.44 2.15
N ASN A 82 5.49 1.19 2.23
CA ASN A 82 4.56 0.62 1.26
C ASN A 82 3.22 1.39 1.19
N VAL A 83 2.67 1.83 2.34
CA VAL A 83 1.45 2.66 2.37
C VAL A 83 1.68 4.02 1.71
N THR A 84 2.87 4.60 1.88
CA THR A 84 3.26 5.86 1.25
C THR A 84 3.34 5.70 -0.27
N GLU A 85 3.93 4.62 -0.76
CA GLU A 85 4.00 4.33 -2.19
C GLU A 85 2.60 4.13 -2.81
N VAL A 86 1.71 3.38 -2.14
CA VAL A 86 0.30 3.23 -2.60
C VAL A 86 -0.41 4.58 -2.66
N LYS A 87 -0.16 5.47 -1.70
CA LYS A 87 -0.69 6.84 -1.71
C LYS A 87 -0.12 7.64 -2.88
N GLU A 88 1.18 7.58 -3.14
CA GLU A 88 1.83 8.29 -4.24
C GLU A 88 1.30 7.83 -5.60
N PHE A 89 1.13 6.51 -5.77
CA PHE A 89 0.48 5.93 -6.94
C PHE A 89 -0.93 6.51 -7.16
N LEU A 90 -1.76 6.59 -6.11
CA LEU A 90 -3.08 7.21 -6.20
C LEU A 90 -3.01 8.67 -6.63
N VAL A 91 -2.04 9.42 -6.10
CA VAL A 91 -1.85 10.84 -6.42
C VAL A 91 -1.47 11.03 -7.90
N GLN A 92 -0.58 10.19 -8.43
CA GLN A 92 -0.15 10.23 -9.84
C GLN A 92 -1.30 9.97 -10.81
N GLY A 93 -2.35 9.25 -10.38
CA GLY A 93 -3.53 8.98 -11.18
C GLY A 93 -4.48 10.17 -11.35
N PHE A 94 -4.47 11.16 -10.45
CA PHE A 94 -5.42 12.28 -10.49
C PHE A 94 -5.31 13.13 -11.76
N PRO A 95 -4.11 13.58 -12.19
CA PRO A 95 -3.99 14.35 -13.43
C PRO A 95 -4.51 13.59 -14.65
N ASN A 96 -4.28 12.27 -14.71
CA ASN A 96 -4.77 11.44 -15.81
C ASN A 96 -6.30 11.32 -15.76
N MET A 97 -6.88 11.20 -14.57
CA MET A 97 -8.34 11.21 -14.38
C MET A 97 -8.97 12.56 -14.74
N GLU A 98 -8.33 13.68 -14.39
CA GLU A 98 -8.78 15.01 -14.78
C GLU A 98 -8.77 15.20 -16.30
N ARG A 99 -7.70 14.76 -16.97
CA ARG A 99 -7.61 14.76 -18.43
C ARG A 99 -8.72 13.93 -19.06
N ILE A 100 -8.96 12.71 -18.56
CA ILE A 100 -10.04 11.85 -19.03
C ILE A 100 -11.39 12.53 -18.82
N TYR A 101 -11.62 13.17 -17.66
CA TYR A 101 -12.85 13.91 -17.40
C TYR A 101 -13.06 15.04 -18.42
N GLU A 102 -12.02 15.83 -18.72
CA GLU A 102 -12.09 16.90 -19.72
C GLU A 102 -12.37 16.34 -21.12
N GLU A 103 -11.69 15.25 -21.52
CA GLU A 103 -11.90 14.58 -22.81
C GLU A 103 -13.34 14.05 -22.97
N GLN A 104 -13.93 13.51 -21.89
CA GLN A 104 -15.27 12.90 -21.94
C GLN A 104 -16.41 13.92 -21.81
N THR A 105 -16.18 15.04 -21.13
CA THR A 105 -17.25 15.97 -20.76
C THR A 105 -17.12 17.36 -21.40
N GLY A 106 -15.94 17.72 -21.91
CA GLY A 106 -15.61 19.07 -22.34
C GLY A 106 -15.53 20.09 -21.20
N LYS A 107 -15.52 19.64 -19.94
CA LYS A 107 -15.46 20.48 -18.74
C LYS A 107 -14.14 20.26 -18.00
N LYS A 108 -13.67 21.30 -17.31
CA LYS A 108 -12.57 21.16 -16.35
C LYS A 108 -13.14 20.85 -14.97
N LEU A 109 -12.42 20.05 -14.20
CA LEU A 109 -12.70 19.89 -12.77
C LEU A 109 -12.37 21.23 -12.09
N ASP A 110 -13.38 21.90 -11.56
CA ASP A 110 -13.17 23.08 -10.72
C ASP A 110 -12.50 22.61 -9.41
N SER A 111 -11.35 23.18 -9.09
CA SER A 111 -10.54 22.87 -7.90
C SER A 111 -10.89 23.78 -6.73
#